data_AF-A0A931GZC5-F1
#
_entry.id   AF-A0A931GZC5-F1
#
_cell.length_a   1.000
_cell.length_b   1.000
_cell.length_c   1.000
_cell.angle_alpha   90.00
_cell.angle_beta   90.00
_cell.angle_gamma   90.00
#
_symmetry.space_group_name_H-M   'P 1'
#
loop_
_entity.id
_entity.type
_entity.pdbx_description
1 polymer ?
#
loop_
_entity_poly.entity_id
_entity_poly.type
_entity_poly.pdbx_seq_one_letter_code
_entity_poly.pdbx_strand_id
1 'polypeptide(L)'
;MKKGRILLIVIISVFAMLYAFAYLFVIPNAAEASMPHKWKYVFADLKQREYHVYLGSTAAGEAEQAFTDNWVVNNGNYTYYLDIHYDKDTIADRINMRYTFKNFLFSKEGEITTARP
;
A
#
# COMPACT_ATOMS: atom_id res chain seq x y z
N MET A 1 8.01 4.07 45.86
CA MET A 1 8.55 4.74 44.65
C MET A 1 8.19 6.23 44.69
N LYS A 2 9.12 7.15 44.38
CA LYS A 2 8.81 8.60 44.36
C LYS A 2 7.71 8.86 43.33
N LYS A 3 6.66 9.62 43.69
CA LYS A 3 5.46 9.91 42.87
C LYS A 3 5.81 10.33 41.42
N GLY A 4 6.91 11.05 41.22
CA GLY A 4 7.40 11.45 39.89
C GLY A 4 7.76 10.28 38.97
N ARG A 5 8.23 9.14 39.50
CA ARG A 5 8.49 7.95 38.68
C ARG A 5 7.20 7.35 38.12
N ILE A 6 6.13 7.35 38.92
CA ILE A 6 4.83 6.83 38.50
C ILE A 6 4.26 7.71 37.39
N LEU A 7 4.30 9.03 37.56
CA LEU A 7 3.85 9.98 36.54
C LEU A 7 4.59 9.79 35.21
N LEU A 8 5.93 9.66 35.26
CA LEU A 8 6.73 9.46 34.06
C LEU A 8 6.39 8.14 33.34
N ILE A 9 6.20 7.04 34.09
CA ILE A 9 5.79 5.76 33.51
C ILE A 9 4.45 5.91 32.79
N VAL A 10 3.46 6.54 33.42
CA VAL A 10 2.13 6.75 32.83
C VAL A 10 2.23 7.54 31.52
N ILE A 11 3.01 8.63 31.49
CA ILE A 11 3.20 9.44 30.29
C ILE A 11 3.79 8.59 29.15
N ILE A 12 4.88 7.86 29.42
CA ILE A 12 5.51 6.99 28.42
C ILE A 12 4.52 5.93 27.91
N SER A 13 3.75 5.31 28.81
CA SER A 13 2.74 4.32 28.43
C SER A 13 1.68 4.89 27.50
N VAL A 14 1.22 6.12 27.74
CA VAL A 14 0.25 6.79 26.86
C VAL A 14 0.85 7.04 25.47
N PHE A 15 2.08 7.57 25.39
CA PHE A 15 2.74 7.77 24.10
C PHE A 15 2.98 6.47 23.34
N ALA A 16 3.38 5.40 24.04
CA ALA A 16 3.55 4.08 23.44
C ALA A 16 2.23 3.53 22.88
N MET A 17 1.12 3.72 23.61
CA MET A 17 -0.21 3.29 23.17
C MET A 17 -0.69 4.08 21.95
N LEU A 18 -0.51 5.41 21.93
CA LEU A 18 -0.84 6.26 20.78
C LEU A 18 0.00 5.89 19.55
N TYR A 19 1.29 5.62 19.74
CA TYR A 19 2.17 5.16 18.67
C TYR A 19 1.70 3.82 18.11
N ALA A 20 1.41 2.84 18.96
CA ALA A 20 0.91 1.53 18.54
C ALA A 20 -0.43 1.67 17.79
N PHE A 21 -1.34 2.51 18.28
CA PHE A 21 -2.62 2.79 17.63
C PHE A 21 -2.42 3.38 16.22
N ALA A 22 -1.55 4.39 16.10
CA ALA A 22 -1.24 4.98 14.80
C ALA A 22 -0.62 3.95 13.83
N TYR A 23 0.35 3.17 14.32
CA TYR A 23 1.07 2.20 13.53
C TYR A 23 0.22 1.02 13.05
N LEU A 24 -0.73 0.56 13.88
CA LEU A 24 -1.57 -0.61 13.58
C LEU A 24 -2.85 -0.25 12.84
N PHE A 25 -3.47 0.90 13.13
CA PHE A 25 -4.79 1.23 12.59
C PHE A 25 -4.80 2.45 11.68
N VAL A 26 -4.14 3.54 12.08
CA VAL A 26 -4.21 4.78 11.31
C VAL A 26 -3.50 4.65 9.96
N ILE A 27 -2.29 4.08 9.94
CA ILE A 27 -1.50 3.98 8.71
C ILE A 27 -2.16 3.09 7.65
N PRO A 28 -2.61 1.85 7.95
CA PRO A 28 -3.28 1.03 6.94
C PRO A 28 -4.55 1.69 6.39
N ASN A 29 -5.41 2.22 7.27
CA ASN A 29 -6.66 2.87 6.84
C ASN A 29 -6.37 4.13 6.00
N ALA A 30 -5.35 4.90 6.35
CA ALA A 30 -4.93 6.06 5.56
C ALA A 30 -4.33 5.64 4.20
N ALA A 31 -3.63 4.50 4.14
CA ALA A 31 -3.12 3.96 2.89
C ALA A 31 -4.28 3.63 1.92
N GLU A 32 -5.29 2.91 2.39
CA GLU A 32 -6.48 2.59 1.59
C GLU A 32 -7.25 3.85 1.14
N ALA A 33 -7.39 4.83 2.04
CA ALA A 33 -8.09 6.07 1.75
C ALA A 33 -7.37 6.90 0.68
N SER A 34 -6.04 7.02 0.78
CA SER A 34 -5.19 7.87 -0.06
C SER A 34 -4.57 7.18 -1.28
N MET A 35 -4.88 5.90 -1.49
CA MET A 35 -4.54 5.16 -2.71
C MET A 35 -5.09 5.88 -3.96
N PRO A 36 -4.37 5.87 -5.10
CA PRO A 36 -4.87 6.44 -6.35
C PRO A 36 -6.27 5.96 -6.68
N HIS A 37 -7.18 6.90 -6.98
CA HIS A 37 -8.60 6.59 -7.18
C HIS A 37 -8.83 5.52 -8.25
N LYS A 38 -8.02 5.54 -9.32
CA LYS A 38 -8.09 4.55 -10.39
C LYS A 38 -7.86 3.11 -9.91
N TRP A 39 -6.93 2.92 -8.97
CA TRP A 39 -6.55 1.58 -8.49
C TRP A 39 -7.65 0.92 -7.66
N LYS A 40 -8.58 1.71 -7.10
CA LYS A 40 -9.74 1.18 -6.37
C LYS A 40 -10.68 0.36 -7.25
N TYR A 41 -10.59 0.51 -8.57
CA TYR A 41 -11.43 -0.18 -9.56
C TYR A 41 -10.64 -1.13 -10.45
N VAL A 42 -9.49 -1.59 -9.97
CA VAL A 42 -8.68 -2.59 -10.67
C VAL A 42 -9.09 -3.97 -10.16
N PHE A 43 -9.53 -4.84 -11.08
CA PHE A 43 -10.03 -6.18 -10.82
C PHE A 43 -9.52 -7.14 -11.89
N ALA A 44 -9.36 -8.43 -11.55
CA ALA A 44 -8.86 -9.46 -12.47
C ALA A 44 -9.76 -9.66 -13.70
N ASP A 45 -9.35 -10.52 -14.63
CA ASP A 45 -10.10 -10.90 -15.84
C ASP A 45 -10.17 -9.83 -16.96
N LEU A 46 -9.43 -8.73 -16.82
CA LEU A 46 -9.20 -7.77 -17.91
C LEU A 46 -7.92 -8.08 -18.69
N LYS A 47 -7.87 -7.67 -19.96
CA LYS A 47 -6.68 -7.82 -20.79
C LYS A 47 -5.62 -6.80 -20.42
N GLN A 48 -4.33 -7.16 -20.53
CA GLN A 48 -3.18 -6.27 -20.30
C GLN A 48 -3.33 -4.89 -20.95
N ARG A 49 -3.76 -4.85 -22.21
CA ARG A 49 -3.97 -3.59 -22.95
C ARG A 49 -4.99 -2.66 -22.27
N GLU A 50 -6.04 -3.20 -21.66
CA GLU A 50 -7.09 -2.39 -21.01
C GLU A 50 -6.52 -1.69 -19.77
N TYR A 51 -5.64 -2.35 -19.02
CA TYR A 51 -4.91 -1.71 -17.93
C TYR A 51 -4.01 -0.59 -18.42
N HIS A 52 -3.25 -0.79 -19.50
CA HIS A 52 -2.41 0.30 -20.02
C HIS A 52 -3.23 1.51 -20.51
N VAL A 53 -4.42 1.29 -21.06
CA VAL A 53 -5.34 2.38 -21.44
C VAL A 53 -5.86 3.11 -20.20
N TYR A 54 -6.21 2.38 -19.15
CA TYR A 54 -6.82 2.95 -17.95
C TYR A 54 -5.81 3.58 -16.97
N LEU A 55 -4.72 2.86 -16.69
CA LEU A 55 -3.67 3.18 -15.72
C LEU A 55 -2.49 3.95 -16.33
N GLY A 56 -2.27 3.82 -17.64
CA GLY A 56 -1.12 4.39 -18.34
C GLY A 56 0.08 3.44 -18.39
N SER A 57 1.25 3.98 -18.73
CA SER A 57 2.50 3.23 -18.79
C SER A 57 2.98 2.79 -17.41
N THR A 58 3.60 1.62 -17.34
CA THR A 58 4.27 1.09 -16.14
C THR A 58 5.48 1.94 -15.75
N ALA A 59 5.90 1.85 -14.48
CA ALA A 59 7.04 2.62 -13.96
C ALA A 59 8.39 2.14 -14.51
N ALA A 60 8.49 0.85 -14.83
CA ALA A 60 9.58 0.28 -15.60
C ALA A 60 9.10 0.18 -17.06
N GLY A 61 9.81 0.83 -17.99
CA GLY A 61 9.53 0.77 -19.43
C GLY A 61 9.63 -0.64 -20.01
N GLU A 62 10.14 -1.60 -19.23
CA GLU A 62 10.20 -3.03 -19.55
C GLU A 62 9.91 -3.78 -18.24
N ALA A 63 8.83 -4.55 -18.20
CA ALA A 63 8.58 -5.47 -17.11
C ALA A 63 9.72 -6.49 -17.03
N GLU A 64 10.42 -6.59 -15.89
CA GLU A 64 11.47 -7.60 -15.64
C GLU A 64 10.95 -9.06 -15.76
N GLN A 65 9.63 -9.26 -15.87
CA GLN A 65 8.98 -10.55 -16.03
C GLN A 65 7.96 -10.48 -17.18
N ALA A 66 8.03 -11.45 -18.10
CA ALA A 66 7.25 -11.49 -19.34
C ALA A 66 5.71 -11.47 -19.18
N PHE A 67 5.19 -11.54 -17.95
CA PHE A 67 3.76 -11.62 -17.64
C PHE A 67 3.38 -10.82 -16.39
N THR A 68 4.16 -9.81 -15.99
CA THR A 68 3.84 -9.01 -14.81
C THR A 68 4.06 -7.52 -15.09
N ASP A 69 3.01 -6.71 -14.98
CA ASP A 69 3.14 -5.26 -15.04
C ASP A 69 3.16 -4.64 -13.64
N ASN A 70 4.06 -3.68 -13.45
CA ASN A 70 4.23 -3.00 -12.17
C ASN A 70 4.03 -1.49 -12.32
N TRP A 71 3.12 -0.93 -11.53
CA TRP A 71 2.96 0.52 -11.38
C TRP A 71 3.41 0.95 -9.99
N VAL A 72 4.10 2.09 -9.93
CA VAL A 72 4.55 2.69 -8.66
C VAL A 72 4.08 4.14 -8.62
N VAL A 73 3.42 4.51 -7.53
CA VAL A 73 2.94 5.88 -7.32
C VAL A 73 3.37 6.36 -5.94
N ASN A 74 3.99 7.54 -5.88
CA ASN A 74 4.34 8.20 -4.63
C ASN A 74 3.27 9.23 -4.27
N ASN A 75 2.76 9.19 -3.04
CA ASN A 75 1.82 10.15 -2.48
C ASN A 75 2.20 10.49 -1.03
N GLY A 76 2.89 11.62 -0.86
CA GLY A 76 3.40 12.04 0.44
C GLY A 76 4.38 11.01 1.05
N ASN A 77 4.05 10.50 2.23
CA ASN A 77 4.86 9.48 2.92
C ASN A 77 4.57 8.04 2.46
N TYR A 78 3.66 7.86 1.49
CA TYR A 78 3.29 6.55 0.97
C TYR A 78 3.85 6.35 -0.43
N THR A 79 4.41 5.17 -0.66
CA THR A 79 4.67 4.63 -1.99
C THR A 79 3.73 3.45 -2.19
N TYR A 80 2.94 3.48 -3.25
CA TYR A 80 2.01 2.43 -3.64
C TYR A 80 2.60 1.62 -4.79
N TYR A 81 2.43 0.31 -4.73
CA TYR A 81 2.84 -0.65 -5.72
C TYR A 81 1.60 -1.43 -6.18
N LEU A 82 1.42 -1.52 -7.49
CA LEU A 82 0.40 -2.34 -8.11
C LEU A 82 1.11 -3.31 -9.04
N ASP A 83 1.02 -4.59 -8.72
CA ASP A 83 1.57 -5.68 -9.50
C ASP A 83 0.39 -6.44 -10.12
N ILE A 84 0.30 -6.50 -11.44
CA ILE A 84 -0.71 -7.26 -12.17
C ILE A 84 0.01 -8.40 -12.89
N HIS A 85 -0.29 -9.63 -12.51
CA HIS A 85 0.18 -10.82 -13.19
C HIS A 85 -0.85 -11.25 -14.25
N TYR A 86 -0.36 -11.75 -15.38
CA TYR A 86 -1.15 -12.18 -16.51
C TYR A 86 -0.92 -13.65 -16.82
N ASP A 87 -1.93 -14.30 -17.40
CA ASP A 87 -1.78 -15.59 -18.04
C ASP A 87 -1.16 -15.49 -19.44
N LYS A 88 -1.07 -16.62 -20.14
CA LYS A 88 -0.53 -16.69 -21.50
C LYS A 88 -1.36 -15.94 -22.54
N ASP A 89 -2.64 -15.72 -22.27
CA ASP A 89 -3.57 -14.99 -23.13
C ASP A 89 -3.61 -13.49 -22.77
N THR A 90 -2.69 -13.04 -21.91
CA THR A 90 -2.55 -11.66 -21.41
C THR A 90 -3.76 -11.20 -20.57
N ILE A 91 -4.49 -12.14 -19.98
CA ILE A 91 -5.61 -11.86 -19.07
C ILE A 91 -5.08 -11.85 -17.64
N ALA A 92 -5.44 -10.83 -16.87
CA ALA A 92 -4.98 -10.72 -15.49
C ALA A 92 -5.60 -11.81 -14.61
N ASP A 93 -4.78 -12.67 -14.02
CA ASP A 93 -5.22 -13.74 -13.11
C ASP A 93 -5.02 -13.36 -11.64
N ARG A 94 -4.07 -12.46 -11.36
CA ARG A 94 -3.72 -12.02 -10.01
C ARG A 94 -3.33 -10.56 -9.99
N ILE A 95 -3.84 -9.87 -8.98
CA ILE A 95 -3.53 -8.47 -8.71
C ILE A 95 -3.07 -8.36 -7.27
N ASN A 96 -1.89 -7.76 -7.06
CA ASN A 96 -1.39 -7.43 -5.75
C ASN A 96 -1.24 -5.91 -5.62
N MET A 97 -1.79 -5.34 -4.56
CA MET A 97 -1.61 -3.94 -4.21
C MET A 97 -0.89 -3.87 -2.88
N ARG A 98 0.22 -3.15 -2.85
CA ARG A 98 1.05 -3.00 -1.66
C ARG A 98 1.36 -1.54 -1.44
N TYR A 99 1.67 -1.19 -0.21
CA TYR A 99 2.16 0.14 0.12
C TYR A 99 3.36 0.06 1.05
N THR A 100 4.23 1.05 0.94
CA THR A 100 5.29 1.35 1.88
C THR A 100 5.05 2.75 2.42
N PHE A 101 4.75 2.86 3.71
CA PHE A 101 4.79 4.11 4.43
C PHE A 101 6.18 4.34 5.00
N LYS A 102 6.78 5.50 4.75
CA LYS A 102 8.09 5.85 5.31
C LYS A 102 8.09 7.28 5.83
N ASN A 103 8.60 7.44 7.05
CA ASN A 103 8.95 8.75 7.59
C ASN A 103 10.35 8.67 8.23
N PHE A 104 10.75 9.71 8.96
CA PHE A 104 12.05 9.76 9.62
C PHE A 104 12.23 8.73 10.75
N LEU A 105 11.14 8.37 11.44
CA LEU A 105 11.19 7.54 12.64
C LEU A 105 11.03 6.04 12.36
N PHE A 106 10.28 5.68 11.31
CA PHE A 106 9.99 4.28 10.98
C PHE A 106 9.53 4.10 9.53
N SER A 107 9.52 2.83 9.12
CA SER A 107 8.91 2.36 7.88
C SER A 107 7.86 1.30 8.22
N LYS A 108 6.80 1.21 7.40
CA LYS A 108 5.78 0.17 7.48
C LYS A 108 5.38 -0.24 6.09
N GLU A 109 5.35 -1.53 5.85
CA GLU A 109 4.82 -2.12 4.63
C GLU A 109 3.49 -2.80 4.93
N GLY A 110 2.63 -2.87 3.92
CA GLY A 110 1.34 -3.56 4.02
C GLY A 110 0.77 -3.87 2.65
N GLU A 111 -0.16 -4.83 2.64
CA GLU A 111 -0.95 -5.17 1.45
C GLU A 111 -2.33 -4.54 1.55
N ILE A 112 -2.87 -4.09 0.42
CA ILE A 112 -4.22 -3.56 0.30
C ILE A 112 -5.06 -4.66 -0.34
N THR A 113 -5.99 -5.22 0.44
CA THR A 113 -6.96 -6.16 -0.12
C THR A 113 -8.08 -5.36 -0.75
N THR A 114 -8.16 -5.34 -2.08
CA THR A 114 -9.35 -4.80 -2.73
C THR A 114 -10.52 -5.74 -2.47
N ALA A 115 -11.59 -5.20 -1.88
CA ALA A 115 -12.83 -5.94 -1.77
C ALA A 115 -13.30 -6.28 -3.20
N ARG A 116 -13.45 -7.57 -3.50
CA ARG A 116 -14.13 -7.97 -4.73
C ARG A 116 -15.56 -7.41 -4.66
N PRO A 117 -16.01 -6.65 -5.67
CA PRO A 117 -17.40 -6.21 -5.73
C PRO A 117 -18.36 -7.41 -5.81
#